data_AF-A0A1Q7YRT6-F1
#
_entry.id   AF-A0A1Q7YRT6-F1
#
_cell.length_a   1.000
_cell.length_b   1.000
_cell.length_c   1.000
_cell.angle_alpha   90.00
_cell.angle_beta   90.00
_cell.angle_gamma   90.00
#
_symmetry.space_group_name_H-M   'P 1'
#
loop_
_entity.id
_entity.type
_entity.pdbx_description
1 polymer ?
#
loop_
_entity_poly.entity_id
_entity_poly.type
_entity_poly.pdbx_seq_one_letter_code
_entity_poly.pdbx_strand_id
1 'polypeptide(L)'
;MNSKCAHQVRPAPAGPVAHGLDGIPESNCGGRSTETGRATIEALPEVVAEVGERIPVFVDGGVRRGSDVFKALALGAKAVGIGRPFLWGFGAFGQAGVDRVLEICRAS
;
A
#
# COMPACT_ATOMS: atom_id res chain seq x y z
N MET A 1 -9.17 -0.25 15.29
CA MET A 1 -8.23 0.34 14.33
C MET A 1 -9.02 0.91 13.17
N ASN A 2 -9.29 2.22 13.17
CA ASN A 2 -10.01 2.87 12.07
C ASN A 2 -8.97 3.40 11.06
N SER A 3 -8.40 2.49 10.27
CA SER A 3 -7.49 2.85 9.18
C SER A 3 -8.32 3.41 8.01
N LYS A 4 -8.44 4.74 7.91
CA LYS A 4 -8.88 5.38 6.67
C LYS A 4 -7.67 5.54 5.76
N CYS A 5 -7.82 5.18 4.49
CA CYS A 5 -6.80 5.40 3.46
C CYS A 5 -6.46 6.88 3.32
N ALA A 6 -5.19 7.23 3.12
CA ALA A 6 -4.78 8.64 3.06
C ALA A 6 -5.53 9.42 1.97
N HIS A 7 -5.78 8.85 0.79
CA HIS A 7 -6.64 9.48 -0.23
C HIS A 7 -8.11 9.73 0.19
N GLN A 8 -8.66 8.95 1.13
CA GLN A 8 -10.03 9.15 1.65
C GLN A 8 -10.10 10.10 2.85
N VAL A 9 -8.94 10.45 3.43
CA VAL A 9 -8.84 11.53 4.40
C VAL A 9 -8.65 12.80 3.57
N ARG A 10 -9.71 13.62 3.43
CA ARG A 10 -9.53 15.02 2.97
C ARG A 10 -8.41 15.64 3.79
N PRO A 11 -7.60 16.59 3.27
CA PRO A 11 -6.63 17.31 4.08
C PRO A 11 -7.34 17.90 5.30
N ALA A 12 -7.21 17.21 6.43
CA ALA A 12 -7.72 17.65 7.71
C ALA A 12 -6.69 18.63 8.27
N PRO A 13 -7.11 19.67 9.00
CA PRO A 13 -6.18 20.66 9.55
C PRO A 13 -5.13 20.04 10.48
N ALA A 14 -5.41 18.84 10.99
CA ALA A 14 -4.51 17.99 11.74
C ALA A 14 -4.29 16.71 10.91
N GLY A 15 -3.19 16.64 10.16
CA GLY A 15 -2.84 15.44 9.39
C GLY A 15 -2.68 14.21 10.31
N PRO A 16 -2.58 13.00 9.75
CA PRO A 16 -2.51 11.74 10.52
C PRO A 16 -1.44 11.72 11.64
N VAL A 17 -0.35 12.47 11.46
CA VAL A 17 0.69 12.69 12.48
C VAL A 17 0.16 13.37 13.74
N ALA A 18 -0.71 14.37 13.60
CA ALA A 18 -1.28 15.11 14.72
C ALA A 18 -2.26 14.28 15.56
N HIS A 19 -2.70 13.13 15.03
CA HIS A 19 -3.54 12.16 15.73
C HIS A 19 -2.74 11.06 16.45
N GLY A 20 -1.40 11.11 16.44
CA GLY A 20 -0.55 10.15 17.14
C GLY A 20 -0.56 8.76 16.50
N LEU A 21 -0.74 8.66 15.19
CA LEU A 21 -0.66 7.39 14.45
C LEU A 21 0.79 6.98 14.24
N ASP A 22 1.10 5.69 14.35
CA ASP A 22 2.46 5.14 14.13
C ASP A 22 2.81 4.92 12.65
N GLY A 23 1.86 5.13 11.73
CA GLY A 23 2.08 4.95 10.31
C GLY A 23 0.80 5.16 9.49
N ILE A 24 0.97 5.32 8.18
CA ILE A 24 -0.13 5.62 7.24
C ILE A 24 -0.20 4.56 6.15
N PRO A 25 -1.33 3.86 5.98
CA PRO A 25 -1.57 3.06 4.80
C PRO A 25 -2.15 3.91 3.66
N GLU A 26 -1.45 3.96 2.54
CA GLU A 26 -1.96 4.46 1.26
C GLU A 26 -2.55 3.29 0.47
N SER A 27 -3.86 3.34 0.19
CA SER A 27 -4.62 2.26 -0.41
C SER A 27 -5.93 2.77 -1.02
N ASN A 28 -6.40 2.13 -2.08
CA ASN A 28 -7.77 2.31 -2.60
C ASN A 28 -8.63 1.03 -2.44
N CYS A 29 -8.26 0.16 -1.48
CA CYS A 29 -8.83 -1.18 -1.30
C CYS A 29 -8.75 -2.04 -2.58
N GLY A 30 -7.71 -1.85 -3.39
CA GLY A 30 -7.55 -2.55 -4.67
C GLY A 30 -8.64 -2.22 -5.68
N GLY A 31 -9.11 -0.96 -5.68
CA GLY A 31 -10.13 -0.41 -6.56
C GLY A 31 -11.57 -0.49 -6.02
N ARG A 32 -11.81 -1.14 -4.87
CA ARG A 32 -13.17 -1.47 -4.39
C ARG A 32 -13.83 -0.41 -3.51
N SER A 33 -13.14 0.69 -3.23
CA SER A 33 -13.70 1.77 -2.42
C SER A 33 -14.39 2.83 -3.26
N THR A 34 -13.69 3.33 -4.27
CA THR A 34 -14.16 4.37 -5.19
C THR A 34 -13.65 4.02 -6.57
N GLU A 35 -14.56 3.63 -7.46
CA GLU A 35 -14.23 3.03 -8.76
C GLU A 35 -13.50 3.98 -9.72
N THR A 36 -13.63 5.30 -9.53
CA THR A 36 -13.03 6.34 -10.38
C THR A 36 -11.89 7.12 -9.70
N GLY A 37 -11.38 6.62 -8.57
CA GLY A 37 -10.27 7.23 -7.85
C GLY A 37 -8.91 7.04 -8.52
N ARG A 38 -7.89 7.74 -8.02
CA ARG A 38 -6.49 7.57 -8.50
C ARG A 38 -5.98 6.16 -8.21
N ALA A 39 -5.01 5.72 -9.01
CA ALA A 39 -4.23 4.54 -8.66
C ALA A 39 -3.39 4.85 -7.40
N THR A 40 -3.32 3.91 -6.46
CA THR A 40 -2.61 4.13 -5.18
C THR A 40 -1.17 4.58 -5.39
N ILE A 41 -0.47 4.03 -6.39
CA ILE A 41 0.93 4.35 -6.69
C ILE A 41 1.10 5.81 -7.17
N GLU A 42 0.08 6.39 -7.79
CA GLU A 42 0.11 7.78 -8.27
C GLU A 42 -0.15 8.78 -7.14
N ALA A 43 -0.89 8.38 -6.10
CA ALA A 43 -1.16 9.20 -4.92
C ALA A 43 0.00 9.16 -3.91
N LEU A 44 0.76 8.06 -3.88
CA LEU A 44 1.84 7.82 -2.92
C LEU A 44 2.85 8.98 -2.77
N PRO A 45 3.37 9.62 -3.85
CA PRO A 45 4.38 10.67 -3.70
C PRO A 45 3.86 11.91 -2.96
N GLU A 46 2.61 12.29 -3.16
CA GLU A 46 1.97 13.42 -2.45
C GLU A 46 1.84 13.10 -0.96
N VAL A 47 1.41 11.88 -0.62
CA VAL A 47 1.29 11.44 0.77
C VAL A 47 2.65 11.39 1.47
N VAL A 48 3.67 10.85 0.81
CA VAL A 48 5.03 10.80 1.34
C VAL A 48 5.58 12.22 1.55
N ALA A 49 5.36 13.14 0.59
CA ALA A 49 5.79 14.52 0.71
C ALA A 49 5.08 15.25 1.86
N GLU A 50 3.77 15.02 2.03
CA GLU A 50 3.01 15.61 3.13
C GLU A 50 3.48 15.07 4.48
N VAL A 51 3.80 13.78 4.58
CA VAL A 51 4.18 13.12 5.85
C VAL A 51 5.64 13.39 6.22
N GLY A 52 6.55 13.43 5.24
CA GLY A 52 7.99 13.51 5.46
C GLY A 52 8.50 12.30 6.26
N GLU A 53 9.54 12.51 7.07
CA GLU A 53 10.18 11.44 7.86
C GLU A 53 9.50 11.16 9.22
N ARG A 54 8.33 11.76 9.46
CA ARG A 54 7.70 11.72 10.80
C ARG A 54 7.18 10.34 11.16
N ILE A 55 6.51 9.67 10.23
CA ILE A 55 5.98 8.31 10.39
C ILE A 55 6.08 7.53 9.07
N PRO A 56 6.22 6.20 9.10
CA PRO A 56 6.30 5.39 7.89
C PRO A 56 5.00 5.40 7.09
N VAL A 57 5.13 5.48 5.76
CA VAL A 57 4.03 5.29 4.82
C VAL A 57 4.11 3.87 4.25
N PHE A 58 3.01 3.12 4.31
CA PHE A 58 2.86 1.80 3.72
C PHE A 58 1.94 1.91 2.51
N VAL A 59 2.09 1.06 1.50
CA VAL A 59 1.26 1.13 0.29
C VAL A 59 0.79 -0.24 -0.18
N ASP A 60 -0.43 -0.33 -0.69
CA ASP A 60 -0.91 -1.53 -1.39
C ASP A 60 -1.74 -1.20 -2.64
N GLY A 61 -2.24 -2.22 -3.32
CA GLY A 61 -3.09 -2.07 -4.50
C GLY A 61 -2.28 -2.19 -5.80
N GLY A 62 -2.63 -3.19 -6.60
CA GLY A 62 -2.04 -3.39 -7.93
C GLY A 62 -0.66 -4.05 -7.99
N VAL A 63 0.04 -4.26 -6.87
CA VAL A 63 1.39 -4.87 -6.83
C VAL A 63 1.40 -6.32 -7.30
N ARG A 64 2.15 -6.67 -8.35
CA ARG A 64 2.19 -8.03 -8.93
C ARG A 64 3.60 -8.56 -9.22
N ARG A 65 4.61 -7.69 -9.29
CA ARG A 65 6.00 -8.04 -9.59
C ARG A 65 6.92 -7.29 -8.63
N GLY A 66 8.15 -7.75 -8.44
CA GLY A 66 9.09 -7.02 -7.57
C GLY A 66 9.52 -5.67 -8.16
N SER A 67 9.45 -5.45 -9.48
CA SER A 67 9.58 -4.10 -10.04
C SER A 67 8.49 -3.11 -9.58
N ASP A 68 7.27 -3.57 -9.27
CA ASP A 68 6.23 -2.72 -8.66
C ASP A 68 6.61 -2.38 -7.20
N VAL A 69 7.12 -3.37 -6.47
CA VAL A 69 7.64 -3.19 -5.10
C VAL A 69 8.80 -2.19 -5.11
N PHE A 70 9.75 -2.35 -6.02
CA PHE A 70 10.90 -1.46 -6.17
C PHE A 70 10.46 -0.02 -6.43
N LYS A 71 9.52 0.20 -7.37
CA LYS A 71 9.00 1.55 -7.65
C LYS A 71 8.31 2.15 -6.42
N ALA A 72 7.50 1.38 -5.71
CA ALA A 72 6.84 1.86 -4.49
C ALA A 72 7.83 2.27 -3.40
N LEU A 73 8.89 1.48 -3.19
CA LEU A 73 9.96 1.81 -2.25
C LEU A 73 10.75 3.05 -2.70
N ALA A 74 11.06 3.16 -4.00
CA ALA A 74 11.74 4.31 -4.57
C ALA A 74 10.92 5.61 -4.46
N LEU A 75 9.58 5.49 -4.43
CA LEU A 75 8.66 6.60 -4.21
C LEU A 75 8.43 6.92 -2.72
N GLY A 76 9.13 6.24 -1.81
CA GLY A 76 9.16 6.57 -0.38
C GLY A 76 8.26 5.72 0.51
N ALA A 77 7.65 4.65 0.00
CA ALA A 77 6.99 3.69 0.87
C ALA A 77 8.01 2.92 1.74
N LYS A 78 7.67 2.67 3.00
CA LYS A 78 8.44 1.84 3.92
C LYS A 78 8.27 0.34 3.67
N ALA A 79 7.06 -0.08 3.31
CA ALA A 79 6.76 -1.44 2.91
C ALA A 79 5.53 -1.49 1.99
N VAL A 80 5.39 -2.62 1.30
CA VAL A 80 4.36 -2.84 0.28
C VAL A 80 3.49 -4.04 0.66
N GLY A 81 2.17 -3.83 0.68
CA GLY A 81 1.17 -4.85 0.96
C GLY A 81 0.73 -5.62 -0.27
N ILE A 82 0.40 -6.90 -0.09
CA ILE A 82 -0.13 -7.78 -1.14
C ILE A 82 -1.47 -8.36 -0.69
N GLY A 83 -2.54 -8.02 -1.41
CA GLY A 83 -3.89 -8.53 -1.15
C GLY A 83 -4.22 -9.76 -2.01
N ARG A 84 -4.85 -9.54 -3.17
CA ARG A 84 -5.36 -10.63 -4.04
C ARG A 84 -4.33 -11.71 -4.40
N PRO A 85 -3.06 -11.40 -4.75
CA PRO A 85 -2.10 -12.46 -5.07
C PRO A 85 -1.87 -13.45 -3.91
N PHE A 86 -1.88 -12.98 -2.66
CA PHE A 86 -1.81 -13.85 -1.49
C PHE A 86 -2.99 -14.84 -1.48
N LEU A 87 -4.22 -14.35 -1.68
CA LEU A 87 -5.43 -15.19 -1.71
C LEU A 87 -5.44 -16.15 -2.90
N TRP A 88 -4.92 -15.74 -4.05
CA TRP A 88 -4.79 -16.61 -5.23
C TRP A 88 -3.80 -17.75 -4.99
N GLY A 89 -2.62 -17.45 -4.42
CA GLY A 89 -1.65 -18.46 -4.03
C GLY A 89 -2.25 -19.44 -3.01
N PHE A 90 -2.91 -18.91 -1.99
CA PHE A 90 -3.59 -19.71 -0.98
C PHE A 90 -4.68 -20.62 -1.57
N GLY A 91 -5.52 -20.09 -2.45
CA GLY A 91 -6.59 -20.87 -3.08
C GLY A 91 -6.08 -21.93 -4.06
N ALA A 92 -4.93 -21.71 -4.71
CA ALA A 92 -4.37 -22.64 -5.67
C ALA A 92 -3.61 -23.80 -5.01
N PHE A 93 -2.72 -23.51 -4.05
CA PHE A 93 -1.81 -24.51 -3.47
C PHE A 93 -1.60 -24.34 -1.96
N GLY A 94 -2.54 -23.69 -1.26
CA GLY A 94 -2.42 -23.41 0.17
C GLY A 94 -1.17 -22.60 0.50
N GLN A 95 -0.47 -22.97 1.57
CA GLN A 95 0.74 -22.28 2.01
C GLN A 95 1.83 -22.25 0.92
N ALA A 96 2.06 -23.36 0.22
CA ALA A 96 3.08 -23.42 -0.83
C ALA A 96 2.81 -22.40 -1.97
N GLY A 97 1.53 -22.15 -2.28
CA GLY A 97 1.16 -21.13 -3.25
C GLY A 97 1.37 -19.71 -2.73
N VAL A 98 1.11 -19.45 -1.45
CA VAL A 98 1.45 -18.17 -0.81
C VAL A 98 2.96 -17.93 -0.85
N ASP A 99 3.75 -18.93 -0.46
CA ASP A 99 5.21 -18.85 -0.45
C ASP A 99 5.73 -18.52 -1.86
N ARG A 100 5.19 -19.18 -2.89
CA ARG A 100 5.55 -18.92 -4.28
C ARG A 100 5.22 -17.48 -4.73
N VAL A 101 4.10 -16.92 -4.30
CA VAL A 101 3.74 -15.53 -4.60
C VAL A 101 4.73 -14.55 -3.95
N LEU A 102 5.12 -14.81 -2.70
CA LEU A 102 6.11 -14.00 -2.00
C LEU A 102 7.48 -14.08 -2.67
N GLU A 103 7.90 -15.26 -3.12
CA GLU A 103 9.13 -15.42 -3.91
C GLU A 103 9.11 -14.59 -5.20
N ILE A 104 8.02 -14.66 -5.98
CA ILE A 104 7.89 -13.89 -7.22
C ILE A 104 8.02 -12.39 -6.93
N CYS A 105 7.41 -11.89 -5.85
CA CYS A 105 7.49 -10.48 -5.51
C CYS A 105 8.88 -10.05 -4.98
N ARG A 106 9.68 -10.99 -4.47
CA ARG A 106 11.05 -10.72 -3.97
C ARG A 106 12.14 -10.87 -5.05
N ALA A 107 11.95 -11.79 -5.99
CA ALA A 107 12.99 -12.20 -6.93
C ALA A 107 12.90 -11.55 -8.33
N SER A 108 11.79 -10.88 -8.67
CA SER A 108 11.48 -10.43 -10.05
C SER A 108 11.46 -8.93 -10.24
#